data_AF-A0A8S1TFH0-F1
#
_entry.id   AF-A0A8S1TFH0-F1
#
_cell.length_a   1.000
_cell.length_b   1.000
_cell.length_c   1.000
_cell.angle_alpha   90.00
_cell.angle_beta   90.00
_cell.angle_gamma   90.00
#
_symmetry.space_group_name_H-M   'P 1'
#
loop_
_entity.id
_entity.type
_entity.pdbx_description
1 polymer ?
#
loop_
_entity_poly.entity_id
_entity_poly.type
_entity_poly.pdbx_seq_one_letter_code
_entity_poly.pdbx_strand_id
1 'polypeptide(L)'
;MFLGRRIFRAFCSKAQYNIPIFTSSRGPQANKHIDDVLLDQMVKGFKKAYTDKFLLDFKKVVLPAKRVRSLDDHVIGLWKKHEVAVVIEGRDEFEDIDIVLDYYQVAAVKRRICANVAPIYIRVPGHDGDIRCTLGEIIKDPKSGWPFKVTLRRYIVGRPNLLYIPIAILPNNSNPALVRGTDYDVHIEGVWINSYNATYPTKFFVDAKNIKTYRPYKLGDLQNTFPQGILLHERYKKLIHWNVVTLARDEDDKFFEEAEFQRSKKDDDLLIYRKPDDEGEETLEGEMLYQKKTVTVEKKQKKRKEKSLKKKVKQANQELQKEVAAAKEAKEAAAKEAAGKK
;
A
#
# COMPACT_ATOMS: atom_id res chain seq x y z
N MET A 1 18.48 23.93 -57.24
CA MET A 1 17.23 24.41 -56.62
C MET A 1 16.81 23.46 -55.50
N PHE A 2 17.26 23.70 -54.26
CA PHE A 2 16.92 22.90 -53.08
C PHE A 2 16.56 23.85 -51.93
N LEU A 3 15.40 24.49 -52.02
CA LEU A 3 14.80 25.26 -50.93
C LEU A 3 13.28 25.15 -51.05
N GLY A 4 12.70 24.13 -50.44
CA GLY A 4 11.24 23.95 -50.49
C GLY A 4 10.62 22.98 -49.48
N ARG A 5 11.40 22.38 -48.57
CA ARG A 5 10.88 21.38 -47.61
C ARG A 5 11.11 21.69 -46.12
N ARG A 6 11.62 22.87 -45.77
CA ARG A 6 11.91 23.22 -44.36
C ARG A 6 10.94 24.20 -43.69
N ILE A 7 9.97 24.77 -44.41
CA ILE A 7 9.07 25.79 -43.81
C ILE A 7 7.77 25.19 -43.23
N PHE A 8 7.40 23.96 -43.58
CA PHE A 8 6.16 23.34 -43.07
C PHE A 8 6.27 22.62 -41.72
N ARG A 9 7.45 22.65 -41.06
CA ARG A 9 7.66 22.03 -39.74
C ARG A 9 7.56 22.99 -38.55
N ALA A 10 7.26 24.27 -38.77
CA ALA A 10 7.21 25.28 -37.71
C ALA A 10 5.80 25.55 -37.12
N PHE A 11 4.73 24.93 -37.63
CA PHE A 11 3.34 25.23 -37.23
C PHE A 11 2.57 24.04 -36.63
N CYS A 12 3.28 23.06 -36.05
CA CYS A 12 2.65 21.94 -35.34
C CYS A 12 3.11 21.85 -33.87
N SER A 13 3.22 22.98 -33.17
CA SER A 13 2.99 22.98 -31.73
C SER A 13 1.48 22.94 -31.49
N LYS A 14 0.90 21.74 -31.58
CA LYS A 14 -0.48 21.50 -31.16
C LYS A 14 -0.54 21.62 -29.63
N ALA A 15 -0.58 22.84 -29.14
CA ALA A 15 -1.37 23.12 -27.96
C ALA A 15 -2.82 22.76 -28.35
N GLN A 16 -3.32 21.64 -27.83
CA GLN A 16 -4.72 21.27 -27.95
C GLN A 16 -5.52 22.28 -27.13
N TYR A 17 -5.82 23.43 -27.72
CA TYR A 17 -6.84 24.31 -27.19
C TYR A 17 -8.16 23.55 -27.31
N ASN A 18 -8.75 23.19 -26.17
CA ASN A 18 -10.14 22.74 -26.09
C ASN A 18 -11.02 23.93 -26.48
N ILE A 19 -11.21 24.15 -27.78
CA ILE A 19 -12.18 25.11 -28.28
C ILE A 19 -13.54 24.44 -28.07
N PRO A 20 -14.41 24.96 -27.17
CA PRO A 20 -15.75 24.40 -27.03
C PRO A 20 -16.50 24.54 -28.36
N ILE A 21 -17.22 23.50 -28.75
CA ILE A 21 -17.96 23.43 -30.03
C ILE A 21 -18.97 24.59 -30.16
N PHE A 22 -19.48 25.09 -29.03
CA PHE A 22 -20.35 26.25 -28.98
C PHE A 22 -19.61 27.46 -28.40
N THR A 23 -19.60 28.57 -29.13
CA THR A 23 -19.15 29.87 -28.62
C THR A 23 -20.23 30.49 -27.72
N SER A 24 -19.84 31.33 -26.76
CA SER A 24 -20.70 31.91 -25.71
C SER A 24 -21.78 32.89 -26.19
N SER A 25 -22.11 32.90 -27.49
CA SER A 25 -23.12 33.78 -28.09
C SER A 25 -24.56 33.41 -27.75
N ARG A 26 -24.81 32.21 -27.23
CA ARG A 26 -26.10 31.82 -26.64
C ARG A 26 -26.03 32.02 -25.13
N GLY A 27 -26.97 32.79 -24.56
CA GLY A 27 -26.95 33.19 -23.15
C GLY A 27 -26.81 32.00 -22.17
N PRO A 28 -26.32 32.24 -20.94
CA PRO A 28 -25.93 31.20 -19.97
C PRO A 28 -27.04 30.26 -19.50
N GLN A 29 -28.29 30.46 -19.94
CA GLN A 29 -29.42 29.57 -19.66
C GLN A 29 -29.74 28.59 -20.79
N ALA A 30 -29.30 28.86 -22.03
CA ALA A 30 -29.66 28.05 -23.20
C ALA A 30 -29.07 26.63 -23.17
N ASN A 31 -27.97 26.43 -22.43
CA ASN A 31 -27.25 25.15 -22.37
C ASN A 31 -27.38 24.43 -21.02
N LYS A 32 -28.02 25.02 -20.00
CA LYS A 32 -28.10 24.42 -18.66
C LYS A 32 -28.68 23.01 -18.65
N HIS A 33 -29.76 22.79 -19.40
CA HIS A 33 -30.36 21.45 -19.52
C HIS A 33 -29.40 20.44 -20.19
N ILE A 34 -28.56 20.88 -21.14
CA ILE A 34 -27.58 20.01 -21.79
C ILE A 34 -26.47 19.65 -20.80
N ASP A 35 -26.00 20.64 -20.03
CA ASP A 35 -24.98 20.46 -19.00
C ASP A 35 -25.48 19.53 -17.88
N ASP A 36 -26.76 19.64 -17.48
CA ASP A 36 -27.39 18.75 -16.50
C ASP A 36 -27.44 17.29 -16.99
N VAL A 37 -27.77 17.08 -18.27
CA VAL A 37 -27.76 15.75 -18.90
C VAL A 37 -26.35 15.18 -18.96
N LEU A 38 -25.35 16.00 -19.30
CA LEU A 38 -23.94 15.58 -19.30
C LEU A 38 -23.48 15.21 -17.89
N LEU A 39 -23.83 16.02 -16.89
CA LEU A 39 -23.48 15.77 -15.49
C LEU A 39 -24.11 14.46 -15.00
N ASP A 40 -25.39 14.21 -15.28
CA ASP A 40 -26.06 12.97 -14.91
C ASP A 40 -25.43 11.74 -15.61
N GLN A 41 -25.08 11.85 -16.89
CA GLN A 41 -24.35 10.80 -17.59
C GLN A 41 -22.96 10.55 -16.98
N MET A 42 -22.24 11.60 -16.60
CA MET A 42 -20.95 11.48 -15.92
C MET A 42 -21.12 10.80 -14.56
N VAL A 43 -22.10 11.21 -13.75
CA VAL A 43 -22.39 10.60 -12.44
C VAL A 43 -22.72 9.12 -12.58
N LYS A 44 -23.60 8.76 -13.54
CA LYS A 44 -23.92 7.36 -13.84
C LYS A 44 -22.69 6.57 -14.28
N GLY A 45 -21.88 7.14 -15.17
CA GLY A 45 -20.65 6.55 -15.67
C GLY A 45 -19.62 6.29 -14.56
N PHE A 46 -19.37 7.29 -13.70
CA PHE A 46 -18.48 7.15 -12.55
C PHE A 46 -19.02 6.16 -11.54
N LYS A 47 -20.29 6.28 -11.13
CA LYS A 47 -20.91 5.38 -10.16
C LYS A 47 -20.80 3.93 -10.63
N LYS A 48 -21.16 3.65 -11.89
CA LYS A 48 -21.03 2.33 -12.51
C LYS A 48 -19.57 1.86 -12.55
N ALA A 49 -18.65 2.72 -12.98
CA ALA A 49 -17.24 2.39 -13.03
C ALA A 49 -16.65 2.10 -11.64
N TYR A 50 -17.19 2.68 -10.57
CA TYR A 50 -16.84 2.29 -9.21
C TYR A 50 -17.49 0.96 -8.88
N THR A 51 -18.83 0.82 -8.91
CA THR A 51 -19.58 -0.36 -8.45
C THR A 51 -19.29 -1.65 -9.22
N ASP A 52 -19.02 -1.57 -10.52
CA ASP A 52 -18.85 -2.76 -11.34
C ASP A 52 -17.39 -3.25 -11.31
N LYS A 53 -16.43 -2.37 -10.99
CA LYS A 53 -15.02 -2.77 -10.84
C LYS A 53 -14.77 -3.70 -9.64
N PHE A 54 -15.74 -3.87 -8.73
CA PHE A 54 -15.61 -4.73 -7.55
C PHE A 54 -15.72 -6.22 -7.91
N LEU A 55 -16.59 -6.53 -8.86
CA LEU A 55 -16.93 -7.90 -9.20
C LEU A 55 -16.03 -8.39 -10.33
N LEU A 56 -15.73 -9.68 -10.27
CA LEU A 56 -15.17 -10.38 -11.41
C LEU A 56 -16.12 -10.23 -12.59
N ASP A 57 -15.57 -9.85 -13.74
CA ASP A 57 -16.32 -9.95 -14.98
C ASP A 57 -16.66 -11.44 -15.18
N PHE A 58 -17.96 -11.75 -15.19
CA PHE A 58 -18.46 -13.13 -15.30
C PHE A 58 -18.21 -13.74 -16.68
N LYS A 59 -17.68 -12.95 -17.62
CA LYS A 59 -17.32 -13.43 -18.95
C LYS A 59 -16.16 -14.43 -18.86
N LYS A 60 -16.47 -15.71 -19.13
CA LYS A 60 -15.45 -16.77 -19.29
C LYS A 60 -14.53 -16.41 -20.45
N VAL A 61 -13.23 -16.37 -20.19
CA VAL A 61 -12.23 -16.09 -21.22
C VAL A 61 -11.33 -17.29 -21.37
N VAL A 62 -11.39 -17.86 -22.56
CA VAL A 62 -10.64 -19.05 -22.94
C VAL A 62 -9.50 -18.65 -23.86
N LEU A 63 -8.28 -19.05 -23.49
CA LEU A 63 -7.08 -18.92 -24.30
C LEU A 63 -6.72 -20.31 -24.85
N PRO A 64 -6.77 -20.50 -26.18
CA PRO A 64 -6.29 -21.73 -26.78
C PRO A 64 -4.77 -21.74 -26.78
N ALA A 65 -4.16 -22.73 -26.11
CA ALA A 65 -2.74 -22.98 -26.21
C ALA A 65 -2.41 -23.61 -27.57
N LYS A 66 -1.28 -23.21 -28.17
CA LYS A 66 -0.88 -23.72 -29.49
C LYS A 66 -0.43 -25.17 -29.42
N ARG A 67 0.41 -25.48 -28.43
CA ARG A 67 0.99 -26.80 -28.17
C ARG A 67 1.53 -26.87 -26.75
N VAL A 68 1.71 -28.09 -26.27
CA VAL A 68 2.58 -28.38 -25.12
C VAL A 68 4.01 -28.16 -25.56
N ARG A 69 4.84 -27.60 -24.69
CA ARG A 69 6.22 -27.23 -25.02
C ARG A 69 7.06 -28.48 -25.25
N SER A 70 7.87 -28.47 -26.32
CA SER A 70 8.91 -29.48 -26.56
C SER A 70 10.30 -28.94 -26.21
N LEU A 71 11.30 -29.82 -26.15
CA LEU A 71 12.70 -29.41 -25.93
C LEU A 71 13.26 -28.53 -27.06
N ASP A 72 12.68 -28.63 -28.25
CA ASP A 72 13.05 -27.83 -29.44
C ASP A 72 12.56 -26.37 -29.35
N ASP A 73 11.62 -26.09 -28.43
CA ASP A 73 11.06 -24.76 -28.22
C ASP A 73 12.03 -23.89 -27.39
N HIS A 74 13.08 -23.42 -28.06
CA HIS A 74 14.02 -22.43 -27.52
C HIS A 74 13.38 -21.04 -27.47
N VAL A 75 13.70 -20.27 -26.42
CA VAL A 75 13.15 -18.92 -26.17
C VAL A 75 13.34 -17.98 -27.37
N ILE A 76 14.52 -17.99 -27.99
CA ILE A 76 14.83 -17.16 -29.16
C ILE A 76 13.98 -17.59 -30.38
N GLY A 77 13.76 -18.89 -30.55
CA GLY A 77 12.92 -19.43 -31.62
C GLY A 77 11.45 -19.03 -31.46
N LEU A 78 10.93 -19.12 -30.24
CA LEU A 78 9.58 -18.66 -29.90
C LEU A 78 9.42 -17.16 -30.15
N TRP A 79 10.39 -16.35 -29.74
CA TRP A 79 10.34 -14.91 -29.95
C TRP A 79 10.24 -14.52 -31.43
N LYS A 80 11.03 -15.15 -32.31
CA LYS A 80 10.96 -14.92 -33.77
C LYS A 80 9.58 -15.27 -34.36
N LYS A 81 8.86 -16.21 -33.74
CA LYS A 81 7.50 -16.63 -34.14
C LYS A 81 6.39 -15.85 -33.43
N HIS A 82 6.73 -14.83 -32.63
CA HIS A 82 5.81 -14.12 -31.74
C HIS A 82 5.08 -15.03 -30.74
N GLU A 83 5.77 -16.06 -30.26
CA GLU A 83 5.28 -17.01 -29.26
C GLU A 83 5.97 -16.77 -27.92
N VAL A 84 5.30 -17.18 -26.84
CA VAL A 84 5.79 -17.03 -25.46
C VAL A 84 5.66 -18.36 -24.74
N ALA A 85 6.72 -18.74 -24.04
CA ALA A 85 6.71 -19.90 -23.14
C ALA A 85 5.93 -19.56 -21.88
N VAL A 86 4.93 -20.39 -21.57
CA VAL A 86 4.05 -20.20 -20.43
C VAL A 86 4.02 -21.46 -19.59
N VAL A 87 4.16 -21.29 -18.29
CA VAL A 87 4.13 -22.39 -17.31
C VAL A 87 2.87 -22.26 -16.49
N ILE A 88 2.05 -23.31 -16.44
CA ILE A 88 0.96 -23.44 -15.48
C ILE A 88 1.56 -24.14 -14.26
N GLU A 89 1.76 -23.38 -13.17
CA GLU A 89 2.17 -23.92 -11.88
C GLU A 89 1.08 -24.88 -11.38
N GLY A 90 1.50 -26.14 -11.24
CA GLY A 90 0.79 -27.21 -10.61
C GLY A 90 0.70 -27.03 -9.10
N ARG A 91 0.29 -28.10 -8.42
CA ARG A 91 0.19 -28.18 -6.96
C ARG A 91 0.71 -29.53 -6.53
N ASP A 92 0.69 -29.81 -5.23
CA ASP A 92 1.08 -31.13 -4.70
C ASP A 92 0.37 -32.32 -5.40
N GLU A 93 -0.85 -32.10 -5.92
CA GLU A 93 -1.66 -33.10 -6.63
C GLU A 93 -1.56 -33.02 -8.18
N PHE A 94 -0.96 -31.97 -8.74
CA PHE A 94 -0.96 -31.72 -10.18
C PHE A 94 0.42 -31.31 -10.65
N GLU A 95 0.90 -31.95 -11.71
CA GLU A 95 2.17 -31.57 -12.34
C GLU A 95 2.10 -30.18 -12.99
N ASP A 96 3.26 -29.53 -13.08
CA ASP A 96 3.44 -28.30 -13.84
C ASP A 96 3.25 -28.59 -15.33
N ILE A 97 2.56 -27.69 -16.04
CA ILE A 97 2.29 -27.85 -17.48
C ILE A 97 2.95 -26.71 -18.24
N ASP A 98 3.92 -27.06 -19.09
CA ASP A 98 4.59 -26.13 -19.98
C ASP A 98 3.85 -26.06 -21.33
N ILE A 99 3.40 -24.85 -21.69
CA ILE A 99 2.66 -24.59 -22.92
C ILE A 99 3.25 -23.41 -23.70
N VAL A 100 2.87 -23.32 -24.97
CA VAL A 100 3.20 -22.19 -25.83
C VAL A 100 1.93 -21.40 -26.16
N LEU A 101 1.95 -20.10 -25.86
CA LEU A 101 0.88 -19.16 -26.20
C LEU A 101 1.37 -18.12 -27.21
N ASP A 102 0.41 -17.50 -27.91
CA ASP A 102 0.69 -16.35 -28.75
C ASP A 102 0.94 -15.10 -27.88
N TYR A 103 1.96 -14.33 -28.23
CA TYR A 103 2.30 -13.08 -27.55
C TYR A 103 1.09 -12.13 -27.48
N TYR A 104 0.30 -12.03 -28.55
CA TYR A 104 -0.85 -11.14 -28.60
C TYR A 104 -1.94 -11.54 -27.60
N GLN A 105 -2.12 -12.84 -27.36
CA GLN A 105 -3.05 -13.34 -26.34
C GLN A 105 -2.59 -12.92 -24.94
N VAL A 106 -1.30 -13.10 -24.63
CA VAL A 106 -0.72 -12.69 -23.33
C VAL A 106 -0.83 -11.17 -23.14
N ALA A 107 -0.52 -10.40 -24.18
CA ALA A 107 -0.63 -8.94 -24.13
C ALA A 107 -2.09 -8.48 -23.93
N ALA A 108 -3.05 -9.15 -24.58
CA ALA A 108 -4.47 -8.87 -24.41
C ALA A 108 -4.95 -9.17 -22.99
N VAL A 109 -4.48 -10.26 -22.37
CA VAL A 109 -4.77 -10.60 -20.97
C VAL A 109 -4.20 -9.52 -20.03
N LYS A 110 -2.95 -9.12 -20.24
CA LYS A 110 -2.30 -8.10 -19.40
C LYS A 110 -3.00 -6.74 -19.45
N ARG A 111 -3.58 -6.37 -20.59
CA ARG A 111 -4.31 -5.10 -20.76
C ARG A 111 -5.65 -5.05 -20.04
N ARG A 112 -6.11 -6.17 -19.48
CA ARG A 112 -7.40 -6.22 -18.78
C ARG A 112 -7.32 -5.53 -17.43
N ILE A 113 -8.48 -5.02 -17.02
CA ILE A 113 -8.69 -4.51 -15.68
C ILE A 113 -8.44 -5.65 -14.69
N CYS A 114 -7.58 -5.43 -13.71
CA CYS A 114 -7.22 -6.40 -12.68
C CYS A 114 -6.68 -7.73 -13.26
N ALA A 115 -5.82 -7.67 -14.29
CA ALA A 115 -5.26 -8.85 -14.95
C ALA A 115 -4.64 -9.90 -14.01
N ASN A 116 -4.06 -9.48 -12.88
CA ASN A 116 -3.45 -10.37 -11.87
C ASN A 116 -4.48 -11.28 -11.17
N VAL A 117 -5.72 -10.82 -11.06
CA VAL A 117 -6.79 -11.49 -10.30
C VAL A 117 -7.81 -12.13 -11.24
N ALA A 118 -7.96 -11.60 -12.45
CA ALA A 118 -8.92 -12.08 -13.43
C ALA A 118 -8.69 -13.58 -13.77
N PRO A 119 -9.75 -14.42 -13.70
CA PRO A 119 -9.66 -15.82 -14.05
C PRO A 119 -9.50 -15.96 -15.56
N ILE A 120 -8.53 -16.78 -15.93
CA ILE A 120 -8.20 -17.11 -17.31
C ILE A 120 -8.38 -18.61 -17.46
N TYR A 121 -9.08 -19.04 -18.49
CA TYR A 121 -9.24 -20.46 -18.80
C TYR A 121 -8.30 -20.80 -19.93
N ILE A 122 -7.51 -21.85 -19.78
CA ILE A 122 -6.55 -22.28 -20.80
C ILE A 122 -7.02 -23.60 -21.34
N ARG A 123 -7.14 -23.68 -22.66
CA ARG A 123 -7.40 -24.92 -23.36
C ARG A 123 -6.06 -25.51 -23.80
N VAL A 124 -5.63 -26.56 -23.11
CA VAL A 124 -4.38 -27.26 -23.39
C VAL A 124 -4.67 -28.43 -24.36
N PRO A 125 -3.91 -28.59 -25.45
CA PRO A 125 -4.05 -29.73 -26.34
C PRO A 125 -3.83 -31.06 -25.60
N GLY A 126 -4.74 -32.01 -25.76
CA GLY A 126 -4.65 -33.34 -25.12
C GLY A 126 -5.20 -33.40 -23.68
N HIS A 127 -5.68 -32.30 -23.13
CA HIS A 127 -6.39 -32.29 -21.84
C HIS A 127 -7.91 -32.17 -22.04
N ASP A 128 -8.66 -33.01 -21.33
CA ASP A 128 -10.11 -32.93 -21.28
C ASP A 128 -10.54 -31.80 -20.34
N GLY A 129 -10.83 -30.63 -20.92
CA GLY A 129 -11.39 -29.48 -20.23
C GLY A 129 -10.50 -28.24 -20.23
N ASP A 130 -11.08 -27.11 -19.82
CA ASP A 130 -10.34 -25.85 -19.71
C ASP A 130 -9.78 -25.69 -18.28
N ILE A 131 -8.48 -25.44 -18.15
CA ILE A 131 -7.82 -25.25 -16.86
C ILE A 131 -8.00 -23.79 -16.42
N ARG A 132 -8.63 -23.57 -15.27
CA ARG A 132 -8.76 -22.24 -14.67
C ARG A 132 -7.45 -21.81 -14.02
N CYS A 133 -6.96 -20.65 -14.39
CA CYS A 133 -5.70 -20.08 -13.95
C CYS A 133 -5.86 -18.60 -13.58
N THR A 134 -4.90 -18.07 -12.82
CA THR A 134 -4.70 -16.64 -12.59
C THR A 134 -3.31 -16.24 -13.04
N LEU A 135 -3.14 -14.98 -13.43
CA LEU A 135 -1.84 -14.47 -13.88
C LEU A 135 -0.88 -14.40 -12.70
N GLY A 136 0.26 -15.07 -12.81
CA GLY A 136 1.37 -14.97 -11.88
C GLY A 136 2.35 -13.90 -12.33
N GLU A 137 3.60 -14.29 -12.52
CA GLU A 137 4.67 -13.39 -12.93
C GLU A 137 4.87 -13.38 -14.46
N ILE A 138 5.15 -12.20 -15.01
CA ILE A 138 5.59 -12.06 -16.40
C ILE A 138 7.02 -11.55 -16.36
N ILE A 139 7.96 -12.44 -16.63
CA ILE A 139 9.38 -12.07 -16.68
C ILE A 139 9.71 -11.62 -18.09
N LYS A 140 10.29 -10.43 -18.17
CA LYS A 140 10.60 -9.73 -19.42
C LYS A 140 12.08 -9.56 -19.57
N ASP A 141 12.53 -9.56 -20.81
CA ASP A 141 13.89 -9.15 -21.14
C ASP A 141 14.04 -7.64 -20.84
N PRO A 142 15.03 -7.22 -20.02
CA PRO A 142 15.23 -5.82 -19.69
C PRO A 142 15.55 -4.93 -20.89
N LYS A 143 16.13 -5.48 -21.97
CA LYS A 143 16.48 -4.69 -23.17
C LYS A 143 15.32 -4.53 -24.13
N SER A 144 14.70 -5.64 -24.54
CA SER A 144 13.60 -5.62 -25.53
C SER A 144 12.22 -5.36 -24.92
N GLY A 145 12.06 -5.55 -23.61
CA GLY A 145 10.76 -5.50 -22.94
C GLY A 145 9.82 -6.67 -23.28
N TRP A 146 10.31 -7.64 -24.07
CA TRP A 146 9.56 -8.81 -24.52
C TRP A 146 9.43 -9.85 -23.40
N PRO A 147 8.25 -10.46 -23.19
CA PRO A 147 8.08 -11.51 -22.20
C PRO A 147 8.75 -12.81 -22.65
N PHE A 148 9.66 -13.35 -21.85
CA PHE A 148 10.30 -14.63 -22.14
C PHE A 148 9.66 -15.80 -21.38
N LYS A 149 9.13 -15.54 -20.17
CA LYS A 149 8.44 -16.51 -19.33
C LYS A 149 7.21 -15.87 -18.74
N VAL A 150 6.08 -16.55 -18.87
CA VAL A 150 4.84 -16.20 -18.19
C VAL A 150 4.48 -17.34 -17.27
N THR A 151 4.25 -17.03 -16.01
CA THR A 151 3.83 -17.99 -15.00
C THR A 151 2.34 -17.79 -14.74
N LEU A 152 1.57 -18.87 -14.80
CA LEU A 152 0.15 -18.91 -14.51
C LEU A 152 -0.08 -19.85 -13.34
N ARG A 153 -0.94 -19.44 -12.40
CA ARG A 153 -1.23 -20.22 -11.20
C ARG A 153 -2.54 -20.95 -11.35
N ARG A 154 -2.55 -22.26 -11.14
CA ARG A 154 -3.77 -23.05 -11.19
C ARG A 154 -4.74 -22.65 -10.07
N TYR A 155 -5.99 -22.42 -10.47
CA TYR A 155 -7.08 -22.03 -9.58
C TYR A 155 -8.11 -23.16 -9.45
N ILE A 156 -8.26 -23.71 -8.25
CA ILE A 156 -9.15 -24.85 -7.95
C ILE A 156 -10.14 -24.42 -6.87
N VAL A 157 -11.43 -24.48 -7.19
CA VAL A 157 -12.49 -24.13 -6.23
C VAL A 157 -12.51 -25.15 -5.08
N GLY A 158 -12.70 -24.67 -3.85
CA GLY A 158 -12.68 -25.49 -2.63
C GLY A 158 -11.29 -25.70 -2.03
N ARG A 159 -10.21 -25.29 -2.71
CA ARG A 159 -8.84 -25.35 -2.21
C ARG A 159 -8.29 -23.93 -1.98
N PRO A 160 -7.26 -23.73 -1.12
CA PRO A 160 -6.67 -22.41 -0.95
C PRO A 160 -5.98 -21.95 -2.24
N ASN A 161 -6.41 -20.84 -2.82
CA ASN A 161 -5.79 -20.25 -4.00
C ASN A 161 -5.12 -18.92 -3.63
N LEU A 162 -3.80 -18.84 -3.87
CA LEU A 162 -3.02 -17.65 -3.58
C LEU A 162 -3.27 -16.55 -4.62
N LEU A 163 -3.89 -15.44 -4.21
CA LEU A 163 -4.17 -14.29 -5.07
C LEU A 163 -3.58 -13.02 -4.48
N TYR A 164 -3.06 -12.14 -5.34
CA TYR A 164 -2.69 -10.77 -4.96
C TYR A 164 -3.80 -9.80 -5.34
N ILE A 165 -4.54 -9.33 -4.36
CA ILE A 165 -5.64 -8.38 -4.57
C ILE A 165 -5.17 -6.97 -4.24
N PRO A 166 -5.23 -6.03 -5.20
CA PRO A 166 -4.92 -4.63 -4.93
C PRO A 166 -5.98 -3.98 -4.04
N ILE A 167 -5.51 -3.06 -3.20
CA ILE A 167 -6.33 -2.20 -2.35
C ILE A 167 -6.52 -0.86 -3.07
N ALA A 168 -7.74 -0.36 -3.08
CA ALA A 168 -8.09 0.96 -3.55
C ALA A 168 -8.75 1.74 -2.42
N ILE A 169 -8.50 3.05 -2.37
CA ILE A 169 -9.16 3.94 -1.41
C ILE A 169 -10.35 4.58 -2.14
N LEU A 170 -11.52 4.54 -1.52
CA LEU A 170 -12.68 5.22 -2.08
C LEU A 170 -12.53 6.73 -1.87
N PRO A 171 -12.72 7.55 -2.93
CA PRO A 171 -12.73 9.00 -2.75
C PRO A 171 -13.86 9.35 -1.80
N ASN A 172 -13.56 10.21 -0.82
CA ASN A 172 -14.50 10.51 0.23
C ASN A 172 -14.50 12.00 0.58
N ASN A 173 -15.64 12.65 0.31
CA ASN A 173 -15.86 14.07 0.60
C ASN A 173 -16.57 14.30 1.94
N SER A 174 -16.79 13.24 2.73
CA SER A 174 -17.40 13.34 4.06
C SER A 174 -16.38 13.38 5.19
N ASN A 175 -15.11 13.05 4.92
CA ASN A 175 -14.05 13.16 5.92
C ASN A 175 -13.55 14.61 5.97
N PRO A 176 -13.68 15.32 7.11
CA PRO A 176 -13.32 16.74 7.21
C PRO A 176 -11.82 17.01 7.06
N ALA A 177 -10.95 16.01 7.29
CA ALA A 177 -9.52 16.16 7.03
C ALA A 177 -9.24 16.16 5.52
N LEU A 178 -9.78 15.16 4.80
CA LEU A 178 -9.62 15.05 3.35
C LEU A 178 -10.21 16.27 2.61
N VAL A 179 -11.36 16.79 3.07
CA VAL A 179 -11.97 18.00 2.51
C VAL A 179 -11.10 19.24 2.70
N ARG A 180 -10.31 19.30 3.77
CA ARG A 180 -9.34 20.39 4.02
C ARG A 180 -8.08 20.29 3.17
N GLY A 181 -7.91 19.22 2.39
CA GLY A 181 -6.75 19.03 1.53
C GLY A 181 -5.67 18.13 2.12
N THR A 182 -5.95 17.37 3.18
CA THR A 182 -5.00 16.34 3.64
C THR A 182 -4.94 15.19 2.66
N ASP A 183 -3.74 14.79 2.27
CA ASP A 183 -3.52 13.59 1.47
C ASP A 183 -3.51 12.30 2.31
N TYR A 184 -3.64 11.16 1.63
CA TYR A 184 -3.49 9.84 2.21
C TYR A 184 -2.14 9.24 1.82
N ASP A 185 -1.47 8.64 2.80
CA ASP A 185 -0.27 7.82 2.58
C ASP A 185 -0.68 6.35 2.54
N VAL A 186 -0.44 5.72 1.38
CA VAL A 186 -0.69 4.29 1.17
C VAL A 186 0.58 3.50 1.45
N HIS A 187 0.59 2.73 2.52
CA HIS A 187 1.75 1.90 2.89
C HIS A 187 1.69 0.51 2.24
N ILE A 188 0.48 0.03 1.91
CA ILE A 188 0.25 -1.30 1.33
C ILE A 188 -0.70 -1.15 0.13
N GLU A 189 -0.18 -1.36 -1.08
CA GLU A 189 -0.95 -1.28 -2.32
C GLU A 189 -1.83 -2.51 -2.57
N GLY A 190 -1.52 -3.64 -1.94
CA GLY A 190 -2.26 -4.88 -2.15
C GLY A 190 -1.88 -5.98 -1.16
N VAL A 191 -2.73 -6.99 -1.11
CA VAL A 191 -2.66 -8.05 -0.11
C VAL A 191 -2.73 -9.40 -0.78
N TRP A 192 -1.91 -10.32 -0.29
CA TRP A 192 -2.01 -11.72 -0.65
C TRP A 192 -3.02 -12.42 0.23
N ILE A 193 -3.94 -13.13 -0.42
CA ILE A 193 -5.04 -13.84 0.22
C ILE A 193 -5.10 -15.27 -0.28
N ASN A 194 -5.70 -16.14 0.53
CA ASN A 194 -6.11 -17.47 0.14
C ASN A 194 -7.62 -17.47 -0.10
N SER A 195 -8.03 -17.71 -1.35
CA SER A 195 -9.43 -17.78 -1.76
C SER A 195 -9.85 -19.22 -2.00
N TYR A 196 -10.98 -19.63 -1.42
CA TYR A 196 -11.56 -20.97 -1.57
C TYR A 196 -12.79 -21.00 -2.49
N ASN A 197 -13.31 -19.82 -2.85
CA ASN A 197 -14.59 -19.68 -3.53
C ASN A 197 -14.47 -19.73 -5.05
N ALA A 198 -15.58 -19.99 -5.75
CA ALA A 198 -15.61 -19.80 -7.20
C ALA A 198 -15.51 -18.31 -7.59
N THR A 199 -16.09 -17.44 -6.78
CA THR A 199 -16.16 -15.98 -6.95
C THR A 199 -15.34 -15.29 -5.86
N TYR A 200 -14.54 -14.30 -6.25
CA TYR A 200 -13.69 -13.53 -5.34
C TYR A 200 -13.60 -12.08 -5.83
N PRO A 201 -13.32 -11.10 -4.96
CA PRO A 201 -13.24 -9.70 -5.36
C PRO A 201 -12.00 -9.46 -6.23
N THR A 202 -12.06 -8.47 -7.11
CA THR A 202 -10.88 -8.06 -7.91
C THR A 202 -10.05 -6.99 -7.20
N LYS A 203 -10.67 -6.25 -6.28
CA LYS A 203 -10.12 -5.15 -5.49
C LYS A 203 -10.76 -5.13 -4.11
N PHE A 204 -9.97 -4.76 -3.10
CA PHE A 204 -10.51 -4.35 -1.82
C PHE A 204 -10.61 -2.83 -1.75
N PHE A 205 -11.68 -2.33 -1.15
CA PHE A 205 -11.88 -0.90 -1.00
C PHE A 205 -11.82 -0.51 0.46
N VAL A 206 -11.02 0.51 0.73
CA VAL A 206 -10.94 1.13 2.05
C VAL A 206 -11.83 2.34 2.05
N ASP A 207 -12.82 2.34 2.95
CA ASP A 207 -13.63 3.53 3.20
C ASP A 207 -12.84 4.51 4.06
N ALA A 208 -12.49 5.64 3.45
CA ALA A 208 -11.74 6.70 4.11
C ALA A 208 -12.57 7.54 5.09
N LYS A 209 -13.87 7.27 5.27
CA LYS A 209 -14.78 8.08 6.09
C LYS A 209 -14.32 8.21 7.54
N ASN A 210 -13.88 7.09 8.11
CA ASN A 210 -13.56 6.97 9.54
C ASN A 210 -12.06 7.02 9.82
N ILE A 211 -11.23 7.24 8.80
CA ILE A 211 -9.78 7.36 8.97
C ILE A 211 -9.49 8.72 9.60
N LYS A 212 -8.64 8.72 10.63
CA LYS A 212 -8.19 9.92 11.33
C LYS A 212 -6.68 9.87 11.46
N THR A 213 -6.03 11.02 11.66
CA THR A 213 -4.57 11.13 11.85
C THR A 213 -4.05 10.23 12.98
N TYR A 214 -4.83 10.08 14.07
CA TYR A 214 -4.48 9.20 15.20
C TYR A 214 -5.03 7.77 15.08
N ARG A 215 -5.95 7.51 14.13
CA ARG A 215 -6.55 6.20 13.89
C ARG A 215 -6.38 5.80 12.43
N PRO A 216 -5.21 5.25 12.07
CA PRO A 216 -4.96 4.74 10.73
C PRO A 216 -5.79 3.49 10.47
N TYR A 217 -6.02 3.19 9.19
CA TYR A 217 -6.69 1.97 8.76
C TYR A 217 -5.69 0.82 8.77
N LYS A 218 -5.94 -0.22 9.59
CA LYS A 218 -4.99 -1.33 9.78
C LYS A 218 -5.35 -2.56 8.97
N LEU A 219 -4.39 -3.47 8.82
CA LEU A 219 -4.61 -4.72 8.10
C LEU A 219 -5.65 -5.62 8.79
N GLY A 220 -5.73 -5.58 10.12
CA GLY A 220 -6.79 -6.24 10.88
C GLY A 220 -8.19 -5.68 10.60
N ASP A 221 -8.32 -4.37 10.36
CA ASP A 221 -9.59 -3.77 9.96
C ASP A 221 -10.01 -4.25 8.57
N LEU A 222 -9.03 -4.41 7.67
CA LEU A 222 -9.24 -4.97 6.34
C LEU A 222 -9.67 -6.44 6.39
N GLN A 223 -9.07 -7.25 7.26
CA GLN A 223 -9.43 -8.67 7.40
C GLN A 223 -10.90 -8.85 7.80
N ASN A 224 -11.44 -7.95 8.61
CA ASN A 224 -12.84 -7.98 9.05
C ASN A 224 -13.83 -7.66 7.92
N THR A 225 -13.38 -7.07 6.80
CA THR A 225 -14.23 -6.76 5.64
C THR A 225 -14.18 -7.82 4.55
N PHE A 226 -13.36 -8.87 4.72
CA PHE A 226 -13.27 -9.94 3.73
C PHE A 226 -14.57 -10.75 3.64
N PRO A 227 -15.01 -11.12 2.42
CA PRO A 227 -16.13 -12.00 2.26
C PRO A 227 -15.79 -13.40 2.77
N GLN A 228 -16.82 -14.18 3.11
CA GLN A 228 -16.67 -15.57 3.57
C GLN A 228 -15.86 -16.39 2.56
N GLY A 229 -15.01 -17.30 3.04
CA GLY A 229 -14.16 -18.15 2.18
C GLY A 229 -12.92 -17.45 1.61
N ILE A 230 -12.59 -16.25 2.10
CA ILE A 230 -11.32 -15.58 1.83
C ILE A 230 -10.57 -15.35 3.14
N LEU A 231 -9.32 -15.80 3.18
CA LEU A 231 -8.45 -15.67 4.35
C LEU A 231 -7.21 -14.86 3.99
N LEU A 232 -6.73 -14.07 4.96
CA LEU A 232 -5.46 -13.36 4.85
C LEU A 232 -4.32 -14.38 4.80
N HIS A 233 -3.35 -14.19 3.90
CA HIS A 233 -2.21 -15.09 3.81
C HIS A 233 -1.36 -15.07 5.09
N GLU A 234 -0.81 -16.22 5.48
CA GLU A 234 -0.09 -16.43 6.74
C GLU A 234 1.08 -15.46 6.98
N ARG A 235 1.72 -15.02 5.89
CA ARG A 235 2.80 -14.02 5.90
C ARG A 235 2.43 -12.72 6.63
N TYR A 236 1.14 -12.39 6.69
CA TYR A 236 0.64 -11.19 7.35
C TYR A 236 0.14 -11.41 8.77
N LYS A 237 0.17 -12.64 9.29
CA LYS A 237 -0.33 -12.98 10.63
C LYS A 237 0.38 -12.17 11.73
N LYS A 238 1.65 -11.83 11.55
CA LYS A 238 2.43 -10.98 12.47
C LYS A 238 2.26 -9.48 12.19
N LEU A 239 1.70 -9.11 11.03
CA LEU A 239 1.60 -7.74 10.53
C LEU A 239 0.16 -7.20 10.58
N ILE A 240 -0.73 -7.84 11.35
CA ILE A 240 -2.15 -7.46 11.48
C ILE A 240 -2.31 -6.01 11.95
N HIS A 241 -1.40 -5.54 12.80
CA HIS A 241 -1.42 -4.17 13.33
C HIS A 241 -0.76 -3.13 12.43
N TRP A 242 -0.23 -3.55 11.28
CA TRP A 242 0.40 -2.65 10.32
C TRP A 242 -0.64 -1.73 9.67
N ASN A 243 -0.27 -0.47 9.47
CA ASN A 243 -1.13 0.55 8.86
C ASN A 243 -1.18 0.35 7.34
N VAL A 244 -2.36 0.15 6.78
CA VAL A 244 -2.56 0.08 5.33
C VAL A 244 -2.61 1.50 4.75
N VAL A 245 -3.39 2.37 5.40
CA VAL A 245 -3.60 3.77 4.98
C VAL A 245 -3.50 4.67 6.20
N THR A 246 -2.72 5.74 6.09
CA THR A 246 -2.66 6.83 7.08
C THR A 246 -3.05 8.14 6.41
N LEU A 247 -3.59 9.08 7.18
CA LEU A 247 -3.72 10.46 6.70
C LEU A 247 -2.41 11.19 6.95
N ALA A 248 -1.94 11.91 5.94
CA ALA A 248 -0.83 12.85 6.11
C ALA A 248 -1.25 13.96 7.08
N ARG A 249 -0.27 14.61 7.70
CA ARG A 249 -0.52 15.84 8.46
C ARG A 249 -0.89 16.97 7.51
N ASP A 250 -1.82 17.81 7.95
CA ASP A 250 -2.26 19.02 7.26
C ASP A 250 -1.03 19.86 6.84
N GLU A 251 -1.05 20.34 5.59
CA GLU A 251 0.03 21.17 5.06
C GLU A 251 0.12 22.51 5.78
N ASP A 252 -1.03 23.06 6.19
CA ASP A 252 -1.11 24.28 6.99
C ASP A 252 -0.37 24.10 8.32
N ASP A 253 -0.57 22.98 9.01
CA ASP A 253 0.14 22.68 10.27
C ASP A 253 1.66 22.59 10.05
N LYS A 254 2.11 21.98 8.95
CA LYS A 254 3.53 21.96 8.59
C LYS A 254 4.07 23.36 8.30
N PHE A 255 3.31 24.17 7.58
CA PHE A 255 3.69 25.55 7.27
C PHE A 255 3.79 26.41 8.53
N PHE A 256 2.85 26.26 9.48
CA PHE A 256 2.91 26.97 10.75
C PHE A 256 4.10 26.53 11.60
N GLU A 257 4.38 25.22 11.71
CA GLU A 257 5.57 24.72 12.40
C GLU A 257 6.87 25.21 11.75
N GLU A 258 6.96 25.21 10.42
CA GLU A 258 8.13 25.73 9.70
C GLU A 258 8.28 27.24 9.87
N ALA A 259 7.18 28.00 9.86
CA ALA A 259 7.19 29.43 10.11
C ALA A 259 7.60 29.76 11.55
N GLU A 260 7.11 29.00 12.53
CA GLU A 260 7.55 29.11 13.93
C GLU A 260 9.04 28.77 14.09
N PHE A 261 9.51 27.71 13.43
CA PHE A 261 10.92 27.32 13.43
C PHE A 261 11.82 28.36 12.75
N GLN A 262 11.35 29.02 11.68
CA GLN A 262 12.07 30.12 11.04
C GLN A 262 12.06 31.40 11.89
N ARG A 263 10.97 31.67 12.61
CA ARG A 263 10.92 32.79 13.57
C ARG A 263 11.87 32.56 14.74
N SER A 264 11.90 31.35 15.31
CA SER A 264 12.83 31.03 16.38
C SER A 264 14.29 31.15 15.95
N LYS A 265 14.63 30.76 14.70
CA LYS A 265 15.97 30.98 14.15
C LYS A 265 16.32 32.46 14.01
N LYS A 266 15.39 33.30 13.56
CA LYS A 266 15.59 34.75 13.46
C LYS A 266 15.73 35.42 14.82
N ASP A 267 15.00 34.95 15.82
CA ASP A 267 15.11 35.46 17.19
C ASP A 267 16.44 35.05 17.85
N ASP A 268 16.96 33.86 17.53
CA ASP A 268 18.31 33.44 17.93
C ASP A 268 19.41 34.26 17.21
N ASP A 269 19.22 34.64 15.94
CA ASP A 269 20.14 35.51 15.20
C ASP A 269 20.08 36.99 15.66
N LEU A 270 18.91 37.48 16.11
CA LEU A 270 18.71 38.82 16.67
C LEU A 270 19.34 38.99 18.06
N LEU A 271 19.52 37.91 18.82
CA LEU A 271 20.26 37.90 20.09
C LEU A 271 21.78 38.00 19.90
N ILE A 272 22.29 37.76 18.69
CA ILE A 272 23.73 37.89 18.36
C ILE A 272 24.10 39.33 17.98
N TYR A 273 23.12 40.17 17.61
CA TYR A 273 23.33 41.53 17.08
C TYR A 273 22.71 42.67 17.90
N ARG A 274 22.58 42.50 19.22
CA ARG A 274 22.50 43.64 20.15
C ARG A 274 23.76 43.70 21.00
N LYS A 275 24.80 44.33 20.47
CA LYS A 275 25.74 45.06 21.32
C LYS A 275 25.06 46.39 21.68
N PRO A 276 24.79 46.68 22.97
CA PRO A 276 24.69 48.04 23.41
C PRO A 276 26.10 48.63 23.39
N ASP A 277 26.26 49.72 22.66
CA ASP A 277 27.41 50.59 22.84
C ASP A 277 27.40 51.18 24.27
N ASP A 278 28.60 51.50 24.74
CA ASP A 278 28.95 52.31 25.91
C ASP A 278 29.19 51.60 27.27
N GLU A 279 30.48 51.31 27.47
CA GLU A 279 31.30 51.49 28.68
C GLU A 279 30.79 50.97 30.03
N GLY A 280 31.33 49.81 30.43
CA GLY A 280 31.34 49.37 31.83
C GLY A 280 31.69 47.88 32.00
N GLU A 281 32.97 47.59 32.17
CA GLU A 281 33.58 46.34 32.66
C GLU A 281 33.35 45.03 31.87
N GLU A 282 34.48 44.49 31.39
CA GLU A 282 34.61 43.18 30.78
C GLU A 282 34.15 42.06 31.72
N THR A 283 33.15 41.27 31.32
CA THR A 283 33.07 39.86 31.73
C THR A 283 32.62 38.96 30.59
N LEU A 284 33.43 37.92 30.34
CA LEU A 284 33.18 36.80 29.44
C LEU A 284 31.91 36.01 29.84
N GLU A 285 30.73 36.40 29.37
CA GLU A 285 29.48 35.67 29.63
C GLU A 285 28.74 35.16 28.36
N GLY A 286 29.40 35.15 27.20
CA GLY A 286 28.81 34.63 25.95
C GLY A 286 28.79 33.10 25.82
N GLU A 287 29.75 32.38 26.40
CA GLU A 287 29.88 30.92 26.24
C GLU A 287 29.11 30.10 27.31
N MET A 288 28.60 30.74 28.37
CA MET A 288 27.97 30.03 29.50
C MET A 288 26.49 29.66 29.29
N LEU A 289 25.80 30.23 28.30
CA LEU A 289 24.35 30.02 28.12
C LEU A 289 24.01 28.73 27.34
N TYR A 290 24.81 28.35 26.35
CA TYR A 290 24.64 27.07 25.63
C TYR A 290 25.00 25.86 26.50
N GLN A 291 26.00 25.98 27.37
CA GLN A 291 26.35 24.92 28.32
C GLN A 291 25.32 24.79 29.47
N LYS A 292 24.73 25.89 29.97
CA LYS A 292 23.69 25.81 31.03
C LYS A 292 22.38 25.16 30.55
N LYS A 293 21.95 25.38 29.30
CA LYS A 293 20.72 24.73 28.75
C LYS A 293 20.92 23.22 28.49
N THR A 294 22.05 22.80 27.93
CA THR A 294 22.33 21.37 27.71
C THR A 294 22.49 20.61 29.05
N VAL A 295 23.17 21.20 30.03
CA VAL A 295 23.34 20.61 31.37
C VAL A 295 22.00 20.50 32.13
N THR A 296 21.06 21.43 31.96
CA THR A 296 19.75 21.35 32.62
C THR A 296 18.82 20.30 32.00
N VAL A 297 18.88 20.08 30.68
CA VAL A 297 18.13 19.01 29.99
C VAL A 297 18.68 17.63 30.36
N GLU A 298 20.01 17.44 30.39
CA GLU A 298 20.62 16.19 30.82
C GLU A 298 20.37 15.88 32.30
N LYS A 299 20.43 16.88 33.20
CA LYS A 299 20.10 16.71 34.61
C LYS A 299 18.63 16.34 34.82
N LYS A 300 17.69 16.87 34.03
CA LYS A 300 16.26 16.48 34.06
C LYS A 300 16.06 15.04 33.58
N GLN A 301 16.75 14.62 32.52
CA GLN A 301 16.66 13.24 32.01
C GLN A 301 17.29 12.23 32.97
N LYS A 302 18.45 12.55 33.58
CA LYS A 302 19.07 11.73 34.64
C LYS A 302 18.15 11.58 35.85
N LYS A 303 17.54 12.67 36.36
CA LYS A 303 16.55 12.60 37.46
C LYS A 303 15.31 11.76 37.12
N ARG A 304 14.82 11.77 35.87
CA ARG A 304 13.70 10.93 35.43
C ARG A 304 14.08 9.45 35.37
N LYS A 305 15.26 9.12 34.83
CA LYS A 305 15.79 7.75 34.80
C LYS A 305 16.05 7.22 36.22
N GLU A 306 16.59 8.04 37.11
CA GLU A 306 16.87 7.66 38.49
C GLU A 306 15.57 7.42 39.29
N LYS A 307 14.53 8.24 39.08
CA LYS A 307 13.20 8.00 39.67
C LYS A 307 12.55 6.71 39.15
N SER A 308 12.70 6.38 37.86
CA SER A 308 12.14 5.14 37.33
C SER A 308 12.89 3.90 37.82
N LEU A 309 14.22 3.98 37.94
CA LEU A 309 15.08 2.94 38.53
C LEU A 309 14.76 2.72 40.01
N LYS A 310 14.63 3.79 40.81
CA LYS A 310 14.21 3.67 42.22
C LYS A 310 12.84 3.00 42.37
N LYS A 311 11.91 3.26 41.46
CA LYS A 311 10.59 2.60 41.46
C LYS A 311 10.70 1.10 41.11
N LYS A 312 11.50 0.74 40.10
CA LYS A 312 11.74 -0.67 39.73
C LYS A 312 12.46 -1.46 40.83
N VAL A 313 13.49 -0.86 41.45
CA VAL A 313 14.22 -1.48 42.57
C VAL A 313 13.31 -1.67 43.78
N LYS A 314 12.43 -0.70 44.09
CA LYS A 314 11.46 -0.85 45.17
C LYS A 314 10.46 -1.97 44.90
N GLN A 315 9.99 -2.13 43.65
CA GLN A 315 9.11 -3.24 43.26
C GLN A 315 9.82 -4.60 43.37
N ALA A 316 11.06 -4.70 42.86
CA ALA A 316 11.85 -5.94 42.95
C ALA A 316 12.15 -6.34 44.40
N ASN A 317 12.47 -5.37 45.28
CA ASN A 317 12.69 -5.65 46.70
C ASN A 317 11.41 -6.08 47.42
N GLN A 318 10.24 -5.57 47.02
CA GLN A 318 8.95 -6.01 47.56
C GLN A 318 8.59 -7.43 47.11
N GLU A 319 8.95 -7.81 45.88
CA GLU A 319 8.79 -9.19 45.38
C GLU A 319 9.71 -10.17 46.11
N LEU A 320 11.00 -9.82 46.27
CA LEU A 320 11.96 -10.62 47.03
C LEU A 320 11.55 -10.81 48.49
N GLN A 321 11.02 -9.77 49.15
CA GLN A 321 10.53 -9.89 50.53
C GLN A 321 9.33 -10.86 50.64
N LYS A 322 8.44 -10.89 49.63
CA LYS A 322 7.33 -11.84 49.58
C LYS A 322 7.82 -13.27 49.35
N GLU A 323 8.79 -13.47 48.47
CA GLU A 323 9.38 -14.79 48.24
C GLU A 323 10.12 -15.33 49.48
N VAL A 324 10.87 -14.47 50.19
CA VAL A 324 11.57 -14.87 51.42
C VAL A 324 10.57 -15.17 52.55
N ALA A 325 9.48 -14.42 52.66
CA ALA A 325 8.41 -14.71 53.62
C ALA A 325 7.74 -16.06 53.32
N ALA A 326 7.38 -16.30 52.05
CA ALA A 326 6.82 -17.58 51.62
C ALA A 326 7.78 -18.76 51.86
N ALA A 327 9.08 -18.57 51.64
CA ALA A 327 10.09 -19.59 51.92
C ALA A 327 10.26 -19.86 53.42
N LYS A 328 10.09 -18.86 54.29
CA LYS A 328 10.10 -19.03 55.75
C LYS A 328 8.85 -19.77 56.24
N GLU A 329 7.68 -19.41 55.74
CA GLU A 329 6.43 -20.11 56.05
C GLU A 329 6.48 -21.58 55.59
N ALA A 330 7.05 -21.85 54.42
CA ALA A 330 7.26 -23.22 53.94
C ALA A 330 8.24 -24.01 54.82
N LYS A 331 9.30 -23.38 55.32
CA LYS A 331 10.25 -24.02 56.26
C LYS A 331 9.64 -24.26 57.64
N GLU A 332 8.82 -23.34 58.15
CA GLU A 332 8.13 -23.52 59.42
C GLU A 332 7.01 -24.57 59.33
N ALA A 333 6.30 -24.66 58.20
CA ALA A 333 5.35 -25.73 57.92
C ALA A 333 6.05 -27.11 57.87
N ALA A 334 7.19 -27.22 57.18
CA ALA A 334 7.98 -28.44 57.13
C ALA A 334 8.56 -28.83 58.51
N ALA A 335 8.95 -27.85 59.34
CA ALA A 335 9.44 -28.10 60.69
C ALA A 335 8.31 -28.59 61.64
N LYS A 336 7.08 -28.09 61.48
CA LYS A 336 5.91 -28.55 62.25
C LYS A 336 5.47 -29.97 61.85
N GLU A 337 5.54 -30.32 60.56
CA GLU A 337 5.31 -31.71 60.12
C GLU A 337 6.38 -32.68 60.61
N ALA A 338 7.64 -32.25 60.72
CA ALA A 338 8.73 -33.08 61.24
C ALA A 338 8.63 -33.29 62.77
N ALA A 339 8.10 -32.33 63.51
CA ALA A 339 7.89 -32.44 64.97
C ALA A 339 6.66 -33.29 65.33
N GLY A 340 5.66 -33.41 64.45
CA GLY A 340 4.47 -34.26 64.65
C GLY A 340 4.68 -35.76 64.37
N LYS A 341 5.90 -36.18 64.00
CA LYS A 341 6.25 -37.58 63.69
C LYS A 341 7.27 -38.19 64.67
N LYS A 342 7.39 -37.65 65.89
CA LYS A 342 8.15 -38.28 66.98
C LYS A 342 7.21 -38.86 68.03
#